data_AF-L0G229-F1
#
_entry.id   AF-L0G229-F1
#
_cell.length_a   1.000
_cell.length_b   1.000
_cell.length_c   1.000
_cell.angle_alpha   90.00
_cell.angle_beta   90.00
_cell.angle_gamma   90.00
#
_symmetry.space_group_name_H-M   'P 1'
#
loop_
_entity.id
_entity.type
_entity.pdbx_description
1 polymer ?
#
loop_
_entity_poly.entity_id
_entity_poly.type
_entity_poly.pdbx_seq_one_letter_code
_entity_poly.pdbx_strand_id
1 'polypeptide(L)' 'MTTLGFIQNIGGGSLVVIILVVILLFGAKRIPELARGLGRGIKEFKDATKEIQDDIEDGIKGDSKKKS' A
#
# COMPACT_ATOMS: atom_id res chain seq x y z
N MET A 1 5.14 -25.94 31.88
CA MET A 1 5.79 -24.70 32.36
C MET A 1 6.49 -23.89 31.26
N THR A 2 6.61 -24.40 30.02
CA THR A 2 7.17 -23.68 28.86
C THR A 2 6.13 -22.91 28.03
N THR A 3 4.84 -23.21 28.18
CA THR A 3 3.76 -22.62 27.36
C THR A 3 3.37 -21.20 27.75
N LEU A 4 3.76 -20.75 28.96
CA LEU A 4 3.39 -19.43 29.49
C LEU A 4 4.29 -18.29 28.99
N GLY A 5 5.50 -18.59 28.49
CA GLY A 5 6.42 -17.59 27.93
C GLY A 5 5.96 -17.02 26.57
N PHE A 6 5.11 -17.75 25.85
CA PHE A 6 4.53 -17.30 24.58
C PHE A 6 3.49 -16.18 24.74
N ILE A 7 2.83 -16.10 25.90
CA ILE A 7 1.72 -15.15 26.14
C ILE A 7 2.23 -13.82 26.70
N GLN A 8 3.38 -13.79 27.40
CA GLN A 8 3.98 -12.55 27.89
C GLN A 8 4.67 -11.72 26.79
N ASN A 9 4.89 -12.28 25.59
CA ASN A 9 5.48 -11.59 24.42
C ASN A 9 4.45 -11.23 23.33
N ILE A 10 3.15 -11.22 23.68
CA ILE A 10 1.97 -11.11 22.78
C ILE A 10 2.01 -9.92 21.80
N GLY A 11 2.78 -8.86 22.07
CA GLY A 11 2.88 -7.72 21.16
C GLY A 11 3.94 -7.86 20.04
N GLY A 12 5.10 -8.46 20.33
CA GLY A 12 6.28 -8.40 19.45
C GLY A 12 6.73 -9.75 18.91
N GLY A 13 6.85 -10.76 19.77
CA GLY A 13 7.36 -12.07 19.38
C GLY A 13 6.44 -12.85 18.46
N SER A 14 5.12 -12.69 18.62
CA SER A 14 4.10 -13.32 17.75
C SER A 14 4.22 -12.84 16.30
N LEU A 15 4.37 -11.53 16.10
CA LEU A 15 4.54 -10.92 14.78
C LEU A 15 5.82 -11.41 14.10
N VAL A 16 6.92 -11.52 14.86
CA VAL A 16 8.19 -12.03 14.35
C VAL A 16 8.04 -13.46 13.83
N VAL A 17 7.36 -14.35 14.57
CA VAL A 17 7.15 -15.74 14.13
C VAL A 17 6.32 -15.79 12.84
N ILE A 18 5.25 -14.98 12.74
CA ILE A 18 4.43 -14.92 11.52
C ILE A 18 5.28 -14.44 10.34
N ILE A 19 6.05 -13.37 10.49
CA ILE A 19 6.95 -12.86 9.45
C ILE A 19 7.96 -13.93 9.03
N LEU A 20 8.52 -14.68 9.98
CA LEU A 20 9.46 -15.76 9.72
C LEU A 20 8.84 -16.89 8.88
N VAL A 21 7.61 -17.30 9.20
CA VAL A 21 6.86 -18.30 8.42
C VAL A 21 6.55 -17.79 7.02
N VAL A 22 6.08 -16.54 6.89
CA VAL A 22 5.79 -15.93 5.57
C VAL A 22 7.06 -15.85 4.73
N ILE A 23 8.21 -15.49 5.33
CA ILE A 23 9.51 -15.47 4.65
C ILE A 23 9.97 -16.87 4.24
N LEU A 24 9.71 -17.92 5.03
CA LEU A 24 10.04 -19.29 4.64
C LEU A 24 9.17 -19.80 3.49
N LEU A 25 7.88 -19.47 3.48
CA LEU A 25 6.94 -19.90 2.45
C LEU A 25 7.11 -19.13 1.14
N PHE A 26 7.19 -17.81 1.22
CA PHE A 26 7.24 -16.93 0.05
C PHE A 26 8.66 -16.52 -0.34
N GLY A 27 9.62 -16.55 0.58
CA GLY A 27 10.98 -16.06 0.41
C GLY A 27 11.16 -14.60 0.82
N ALA A 28 12.27 -14.28 1.50
CA ALA A 28 12.59 -12.93 1.97
C ALA A 28 12.60 -11.86 0.86
N LYS A 29 12.88 -12.28 -0.39
CA LYS A 29 12.95 -11.40 -1.56
C LYS A 29 11.59 -11.09 -2.18
N ARG A 30 10.56 -11.92 -1.96
CA ARG A 30 9.27 -11.78 -2.64
C ARG A 30 8.38 -10.72 -2.03
N ILE A 31 8.41 -10.53 -0.71
CA ILE A 31 7.69 -9.44 -0.04
C ILE A 31 8.10 -8.06 -0.57
N PRO A 32 9.40 -7.69 -0.60
CA PRO A 32 9.80 -6.37 -1.10
C PRO A 32 9.61 -6.22 -2.61
N GLU A 33 9.68 -7.32 -3.38
CA GLU A 33 9.42 -7.32 -4.81
C GLU A 33 7.93 -7.04 -5.12
N LEU A 34 7.02 -7.70 -4.41
CA LEU A 34 5.57 -7.44 -4.47
C LEU A 34 5.24 -6.03 -4.00
N ALA A 35 5.82 -5.57 -2.88
CA ALA A 35 5.61 -4.21 -2.38
C ALA A 35 6.09 -3.14 -3.38
N ARG A 36 7.22 -3.37 -4.07
CA ARG A 36 7.72 -2.48 -5.13
C ARG A 36 6.85 -2.50 -6.38
N GLY A 37 6.28 -3.65 -6.74
CA GLY A 37 5.33 -3.77 -7.85
C GLY A 37 4.03 -3.04 -7.56
N LEU A 38 3.41 -3.34 -6.40
CA LEU A 38 2.20 -2.69 -5.92
C LEU A 38 2.38 -1.19 -5.74
N GLY A 39 3.51 -0.75 -5.17
CA GLY A 39 3.80 0.68 -4.98
C GLY A 39 3.91 1.45 -6.29
N ARG A 40 4.48 0.84 -7.34
CA ARG A 40 4.51 1.42 -8.68
C ARG A 40 3.11 1.50 -9.31
N GLY A 41 2.34 0.41 -9.24
CA GLY A 41 0.97 0.39 -9.76
C GLY A 41 0.06 1.41 -9.06
N ILE A 42 0.14 1.53 -7.73
CA ILE A 42 -0.61 2.54 -6.98
C ILE A 42 -0.21 3.95 -7.39
N LYS A 43 1.08 4.20 -7.62
CA LYS A 43 1.58 5.51 -8.06
C LYS A 43 1.05 5.87 -9.45
N GLU A 44 1.19 4.96 -10.42
CA GLU A 44 0.68 5.15 -11.78
C GLU A 44 -0.84 5.35 -11.80
N PHE A 45 -1.58 4.56 -11.01
CA PHE A 45 -3.01 4.72 -10.87
C PHE A 45 -3.40 6.09 -10.30
N LYS A 46 -2.67 6.55 -9.28
CA LYS A 46 -2.89 7.87 -8.68
C LYS A 46 -2.59 9.00 -9.66
N ASP A 47 -1.48 8.90 -10.39
CA ASP A 47 -1.06 9.92 -11.36
C ASP A 47 -2.09 10.03 -12.50
N ALA A 48 -2.54 8.90 -13.06
CA ALA A 48 -3.60 8.88 -14.08
C ALA A 48 -4.94 9.42 -13.55
N THR A 49 -5.33 9.07 -12.32
CA THR A 49 -6.56 9.60 -11.71
C THR A 49 -6.49 11.11 -11.53
N LYS A 50 -5.31 11.63 -11.19
CA LYS A 50 -5.11 13.07 -10.98
C LYS A 50 -5.17 13.85 -12.30
N GLU A 51 -4.56 13.34 -13.36
CA GLU A 51 -4.65 13.95 -14.69
C GLU A 51 -6.10 14.06 -15.16
N ILE A 52 -6.88 12.98 -14.99
CA ILE A 52 -8.32 12.98 -15.29
C ILE A 52 -9.07 14.00 -14.43
N GLN A 53 -8.74 14.11 -13.14
CA GLN A 53 -9.38 15.08 -12.25
C GLN A 53 -9.08 16.53 -12.67
N ASP A 54 -7.83 16.83 -13.00
CA ASP A 54 -7.37 18.15 -13.43
C ASP A 54 -8.04 18.54 -14.78
N ASP A 55 -8.13 17.60 -15.73
CA ASP A 55 -8.83 17.79 -17.03
C ASP A 55 -10.33 18.07 -16.86
N ILE A 56 -10.99 17.36 -15.95
CA ILE A 56 -12.42 17.57 -15.65
C ILE A 56 -12.62 18.94 -14.98
N GLU A 57 -11.74 19.33 -14.06
CA GLU A 57 -11.83 20.59 -13.34
C GLU A 57 -11.58 21.80 -14.27
N ASP A 58 -10.62 21.70 -15.18
CA ASP A 58 -10.33 22.72 -16.19
C ASP A 58 -11.45 22.82 -17.24
N GLY A 59 -12.04 21.70 -17.65
CA GLY A 59 -13.22 21.66 -18.51
C GLY A 59 -14.45 22.34 -17.90
N ILE A 60 -14.66 22.19 -16.58
CA ILE A 60 -15.77 22.82 -15.85
C ILE A 60 -15.51 24.31 -15.59
N LYS A 61 -14.25 24.71 -15.33
CA LYS A 61 -13.88 26.13 -15.12
C LYS A 61 -13.92 26.95 -16.42
N GLY A 62 -13.70 26.34 -17.58
CA GLY A 62 -13.76 27.00 -18.89
C GLY A 62 -15.14 27.55 -19.27
N ASP A 63 -16.22 26.90 -18.83
CA ASP A 63 -17.60 27.30 -19.18
C ASP A 63 -18.13 28.47 -18.32
N SER A 64 -17.51 28.74 -17.17
CA SER A 64 -17.94 29.80 -16.23
C SER A 64 -17.40 31.19 -16.55
N LYS A 65 -16.37 31.32 -17.40
CA LYS A 65 -15.69 32.61 -17.70
C LYS A 65 -16.21 33.32 -18.97
N LYS A 66 -17.07 32.69 -19.75
CA LYS A 66 -17.55 33.22 -21.06
C LYS A 66 -18.94 33.88 -20.99
N LYS A 67 -19.57 33.93 -19.82
CA LYS A 67 -20.98 34.38 -19.66
C LYS A 67 -21.16 35.62 -18.76
N SER A 68 -20.12 36.39 -18.48
CA SER A 68 -20.23 37.69 -17.79
C SER A 68 -19.60 38.82 -18.57
#